data_AF-A0AAE5WU69-F1
#
_entry.id   AF-A0AAE5WU69-F1
#
_cell.length_a   1.000
_cell.length_b   1.000
_cell.length_c   1.000
_cell.angle_alpha   90.00
_cell.angle_beta   90.00
_cell.angle_gamma   90.00
#
_symmetry.space_group_name_H-M   'P 1'
#
loop_
_entity.id
_entity.type
_entity.pdbx_description
1 polymer ?
#
loop_
_entity_poly.entity_id
_entity_poly.type
_entity_poly.pdbx_seq_one_letter_code
_entity_poly.pdbx_strand_id
1 'polypeptide(L)'
;MVGIWRGEGISSGHPLDGVLENLNWFGKRFHADFRADALLFQWQPGRLVPIEPSVFPIRLVLRFASFGRTFIARNWFSYLERAFRAKGPTATVKLRSVDFNETAAMVYDRQPIVDYFRRIDDNEVAGMMVVKGDDRCYFFRLHRVDNAGW
;
A
#
# COMPACT_ATOMS: atom_id res chain seq x y z
N MET A 1 -8.34 5.41 -12.33
CA MET A 1 -7.61 5.24 -11.05
C MET A 1 -6.89 6.50 -10.59
N VAL A 2 -6.70 7.56 -11.39
CA VAL A 2 -6.02 8.79 -10.91
C VAL A 2 -6.77 9.39 -9.71
N GLY A 3 -6.05 9.74 -8.65
CA GLY A 3 -6.61 10.30 -7.41
C GLY A 3 -6.06 9.65 -6.15
N ILE A 4 -6.65 10.02 -5.01
CA ILE A 4 -6.36 9.44 -3.70
C ILE A 4 -7.36 8.33 -3.41
N TRP A 5 -6.85 7.22 -2.90
CA TRP A 5 -7.64 6.04 -2.58
C TRP A 5 -7.35 5.62 -1.15
N ARG A 6 -8.41 5.41 -0.38
CA ARG A 6 -8.34 4.87 0.97
C ARG A 6 -8.27 3.36 0.90
N GLY A 7 -7.31 2.77 1.58
CA GLY A 7 -7.09 1.33 1.60
C GLY A 7 -7.70 0.65 2.80
N GLU A 8 -8.22 -0.56 2.58
CA GLU A 8 -8.73 -1.45 3.61
C GLU A 8 -8.22 -2.87 3.34
N GLY A 9 -7.63 -3.52 4.34
CA GLY A 9 -7.17 -4.89 4.23
C GLY A 9 -8.33 -5.86 4.26
N ILE A 10 -8.32 -6.88 3.38
CA ILE A 10 -9.27 -8.00 3.52
C ILE A 10 -8.60 -9.06 4.36
N SER A 11 -9.18 -9.36 5.53
CA SER A 11 -8.74 -10.44 6.41
C SER A 11 -8.71 -11.77 5.64
N SER A 12 -7.50 -12.26 5.39
CA SER A 12 -7.25 -13.48 4.61
C SER A 12 -6.37 -14.48 5.38
N GLY A 13 -6.05 -14.18 6.65
CA GLY A 13 -5.10 -14.93 7.46
C GLY A 13 -3.66 -14.62 7.09
N HIS A 14 -3.42 -13.56 6.32
CA HIS A 14 -2.09 -13.16 5.89
C HIS A 14 -1.35 -12.48 7.05
N PRO A 15 -0.02 -12.66 7.20
CA PRO A 15 0.74 -12.02 8.28
C PRO A 15 0.68 -10.48 8.30
N LEU A 16 0.26 -9.87 7.19
CA LEU A 16 0.09 -8.41 7.10
C LEU A 16 -1.27 -7.92 7.60
N ASP A 17 -2.20 -8.84 7.91
CA ASP A 17 -3.52 -8.50 8.44
C ASP A 17 -3.37 -7.71 9.75
N GLY A 18 -3.96 -6.51 9.79
CA GLY A 18 -3.88 -5.59 10.93
C GLY A 18 -2.54 -4.88 11.12
N VAL A 19 -1.49 -5.18 10.34
CA VAL A 19 -0.19 -4.47 10.44
C VAL A 19 -0.30 -3.05 9.88
N LEU A 20 -0.90 -2.91 8.69
CA LEU A 20 -1.08 -1.61 8.05
C LEU A 20 -2.08 -0.72 8.80
N GLU A 21 -3.15 -1.32 9.34
CA GLU A 21 -4.15 -0.62 10.16
C GLU A 21 -3.54 -0.04 11.44
N ASN A 22 -2.67 -0.80 12.12
CA ASN A 22 -1.96 -0.32 13.31
C ASN A 22 -1.02 0.85 13.04
N LEU A 23 -0.60 1.04 11.79
CA LEU A 23 0.32 2.08 11.36
C LEU A 23 -0.39 3.36 10.88
N ASN A 24 -1.72 3.47 10.99
CA ASN A 24 -2.52 4.53 10.38
C ASN A 24 -2.31 4.64 8.86
N TRP A 25 -2.13 3.49 8.19
CA TRP A 25 -2.11 3.47 6.74
C TRP A 25 -3.44 4.00 6.22
N PHE A 26 -3.36 5.05 5.42
CA PHE A 26 -4.53 5.67 4.82
C PHE A 26 -4.86 5.00 3.49
N GLY A 27 -3.86 4.75 2.65
CA GLY A 27 -4.08 4.14 1.34
C GLY A 27 -2.98 4.46 0.33
N LYS A 28 -3.39 4.81 -0.90
CA LYS A 28 -2.49 5.01 -2.04
C LYS A 28 -2.90 6.24 -2.85
N ARG A 29 -1.96 6.85 -3.56
CA ARG A 29 -2.27 7.90 -4.54
C ARG A 29 -1.70 7.54 -5.89
N PHE A 30 -2.54 7.67 -6.92
CA PHE A 30 -2.15 7.47 -8.31
C PHE A 30 -2.15 8.81 -9.03
N HIS A 31 -1.04 9.08 -9.71
CA HIS A 31 -0.83 10.29 -10.49
C HIS A 31 -1.18 10.03 -11.96
N ALA A 32 -1.38 11.09 -12.74
CA ALA A 32 -1.77 11.00 -14.15
C ALA A 32 -0.63 10.50 -15.06
N ASP A 33 0.61 10.58 -14.60
CA ASP A 33 1.84 10.16 -15.29
C ASP A 33 2.20 8.69 -15.04
N PHE A 34 1.23 7.88 -14.58
CA PHE A 34 1.41 6.48 -14.18
C PHE A 34 2.36 6.27 -12.98
N ARG A 35 2.73 7.33 -12.26
CA ARG A 35 3.43 7.20 -10.99
C ARG A 35 2.44 7.03 -9.85
N ALA A 36 2.89 6.41 -8.76
CA ALA A 36 2.07 6.19 -7.58
C ALA A 36 2.86 6.38 -6.29
N ASP A 37 2.18 6.92 -5.28
CA ASP A 37 2.60 6.88 -3.89
C ASP A 37 1.97 5.64 -3.26
N ALA A 38 2.78 4.60 -3.10
CA ALA A 38 2.28 3.26 -2.79
C ALA A 38 1.82 3.10 -1.33
N LEU A 39 2.25 3.99 -0.45
CA LEU A 39 1.91 4.03 0.97
C LEU A 39 1.69 5.48 1.41
N LEU A 40 0.43 5.87 1.53
CA LEU A 40 0.02 7.09 2.20
C LEU A 40 -0.39 6.78 3.62
N PHE A 41 0.05 7.63 4.55
CA PHE A 41 -0.26 7.51 5.95
C PHE A 41 -0.79 8.85 6.47
N GLN A 42 -1.69 8.76 7.44
CA GLN A 42 -2.32 9.92 8.05
C GLN A 42 -1.92 10.03 9.53
N TRP A 43 -1.08 11.01 9.86
CA TRP A 43 -0.70 11.31 11.26
C TRP A 43 -1.57 12.36 11.92
N GLN A 44 -2.15 13.27 11.14
CA GLN A 44 -3.06 14.31 11.60
C GLN A 44 -4.26 14.40 10.64
N PRO A 45 -5.44 14.84 11.11
CA PRO A 45 -6.56 15.17 10.23
C PRO A 45 -6.09 16.09 9.09
N GLY A 46 -6.41 15.77 7.84
CA GLY A 46 -6.05 16.61 6.67
C GLY A 46 -4.63 16.45 6.11
N ARG A 47 -3.69 15.77 6.81
CA ARG A 47 -2.29 15.66 6.35
C ARG A 47 -1.90 14.23 5.98
N LEU A 48 -1.85 13.97 4.67
CA LEU A 48 -1.34 12.73 4.10
C LEU A 48 0.16 12.86 3.82
N VAL A 49 0.95 11.89 4.31
CA VAL A 49 2.39 11.85 4.06
C VAL A 49 2.74 10.55 3.34
N PRO A 50 3.37 10.62 2.15
CA PRO A 50 3.87 9.44 1.47
C PRO A 50 5.13 8.92 2.18
N ILE A 51 5.15 7.63 2.49
CA ILE A 51 6.31 6.95 3.05
C ILE A 51 6.99 6.11 1.98
N GLU A 52 8.32 6.12 2.02
CA GLU A 52 9.16 5.25 1.21
C GLU A 52 9.04 3.80 1.69
N PRO A 53 8.47 2.88 0.89
CA PRO A 53 8.29 1.49 1.30
C PRO A 53 9.60 0.81 1.67
N SER A 54 10.71 1.13 1.00
CA SER A 54 11.99 0.43 1.19
C SER A 54 12.63 0.61 2.57
N VAL A 55 12.11 1.52 3.41
CA VAL A 55 12.47 1.62 4.83
C VAL A 55 12.15 0.32 5.58
N PHE A 56 11.05 -0.35 5.21
CA PHE A 56 10.61 -1.59 5.82
C PHE A 56 10.63 -2.71 4.77
N PRO A 57 11.75 -3.45 4.65
CA PRO A 57 11.83 -4.56 3.71
C PRO A 57 10.71 -5.56 3.98
N ILE A 58 9.84 -5.77 3.00
CA ILE A 58 8.60 -6.55 3.18
C ILE A 58 8.86 -7.97 3.68
N ARG A 59 9.97 -8.58 3.27
CA ARG A 59 10.37 -9.92 3.73
C ARG A 59 10.68 -9.94 5.23
N LEU A 60 11.28 -8.87 5.75
CA LEU A 60 11.57 -8.74 7.17
C LEU A 60 10.28 -8.58 7.97
N VAL A 61 9.38 -7.72 7.46
CA VAL A 61 8.04 -7.54 8.03
C VAL A 61 7.28 -8.87 8.07
N LEU A 62 7.23 -9.61 6.97
CA LEU A 62 6.56 -10.92 6.90
C LEU A 62 7.17 -11.95 7.85
N ARG A 63 8.50 -11.94 8.01
CA ARG A 63 9.21 -12.87 8.91
C ARG A 63 8.92 -12.58 10.39
N PHE A 64 8.78 -11.31 10.77
CA PHE A 64 8.55 -10.91 12.16
C PHE A 64 7.08 -10.63 12.49
N ALA A 65 6.20 -10.53 11.48
CA ALA A 65 4.77 -10.42 11.69
C ALA A 65 4.20 -11.61 12.46
N SER A 66 4.78 -12.80 12.29
CA SER A 66 4.46 -13.99 13.09
C SER A 66 4.86 -13.86 14.56
N PHE A 67 5.80 -12.96 14.90
CA PHE A 67 6.29 -12.74 16.26
C PHE A 67 5.54 -11.61 17.00
N GLY A 68 4.52 -11.03 16.38
CA GLY A 68 3.52 -10.22 17.05
C GLY A 68 3.44 -8.77 16.58
N ARG A 69 2.23 -8.22 16.76
CA ARG A 69 1.80 -6.83 16.52
C ARG A 69 2.67 -5.76 17.22
N THR A 70 3.64 -6.18 18.01
CA THR A 70 4.47 -5.37 18.91
C THR A 70 5.76 -4.85 18.26
N PHE A 71 6.35 -5.55 17.28
CA PHE A 71 7.68 -5.17 16.75
C PHE A 71 7.65 -3.87 15.94
N ILE A 72 6.49 -3.55 15.37
CA ILE A 72 6.23 -2.28 14.69
C ILE A 72 5.62 -1.33 15.74
N ALA A 73 6.40 -1.02 16.78
CA ALA A 73 5.92 -0.21 17.88
C ALA A 73 5.51 1.18 17.36
N ARG A 74 4.23 1.52 17.56
CA ARG A 74 3.61 2.81 17.22
C ARG A 74 4.43 4.02 17.69
N ASN A 75 5.20 3.82 18.77
CA ASN A 75 6.02 4.84 19.41
C ASN A 75 7.37 5.12 18.71
N TRP A 76 7.89 4.21 17.88
CA TRP A 76 9.15 4.47 17.14
C TRP A 76 8.86 5.17 15.80
N PHE A 77 7.73 4.84 15.17
CA PHE A 77 7.34 5.42 13.88
C PHE A 77 7.02 6.92 13.91
N SER A 78 6.45 7.44 15.01
CA SER A 78 6.11 8.86 15.13
C SER A 78 7.34 9.77 15.16
N TYR A 79 8.46 9.32 15.75
CA TYR A 79 9.69 10.11 15.85
C TYR A 79 10.55 10.08 14.58
N LEU A 80 10.41 9.06 13.73
CA LEU A 80 11.16 8.94 12.47
C LEU A 80 10.44 9.54 11.25
N GLU A 81 9.37 10.33 11.46
CA GLU A 81 8.51 10.94 10.43
C GLU A 81 9.29 11.62 9.28
N ARG A 82 10.34 12.39 9.63
CA ARG A 82 11.13 13.14 8.65
C ARG A 82 12.11 12.27 7.86
N ALA A 83 12.56 11.17 8.44
CA ALA A 83 13.55 10.30 7.82
C ALA A 83 12.94 9.35 6.78
N PHE A 84 11.65 8.99 6.95
CA PHE A 84 10.97 7.99 6.11
C PHE A 84 10.04 8.57 5.04
N ARG A 85 9.93 9.90 4.97
CA ARG A 85 9.17 10.57 3.91
C ARG A 85 9.77 10.22 2.55
N ALA A 86 8.91 9.77 1.64
CA ALA A 86 9.29 9.56 0.26
C ALA A 86 9.73 10.89 -0.38
N LYS A 87 10.87 10.89 -1.07
CA LYS A 87 11.36 12.06 -1.81
C LYS A 87 10.67 12.25 -3.17
N GLY A 88 9.80 11.32 -3.54
CA GLY A 88 9.02 11.31 -4.79
C GLY A 88 8.14 10.06 -4.86
N PRO A 89 7.45 9.83 -6.00
CA PRO A 89 6.62 8.65 -6.18
C PRO A 89 7.42 7.36 -6.04
N THR A 90 6.84 6.35 -5.42
CA THR A 90 7.54 5.13 -4.97
C THR A 90 7.19 3.89 -5.78
N ALA A 91 6.23 4.02 -6.70
CA ALA A 91 5.80 2.95 -7.57
C ALA A 91 5.38 3.47 -8.95
N THR A 92 5.32 2.53 -9.89
CA THR A 92 4.89 2.76 -11.26
C THR A 92 3.72 1.85 -11.60
N VAL A 93 2.66 2.40 -12.17
CA VAL A 93 1.51 1.66 -12.69
C VAL A 93 1.80 1.23 -14.12
N LYS A 94 1.60 -0.05 -14.42
CA LYS A 94 1.75 -0.63 -15.76
C LYS A 94 0.57 -1.56 -16.04
N LEU A 95 0.20 -1.70 -17.30
CA LEU A 95 -0.68 -2.79 -17.70
C LEU A 95 0.09 -4.11 -17.63
N ARG A 96 -0.48 -5.14 -17.02
CA ARG A 96 0.05 -6.50 -17.05
C ARG A 96 -1.06 -7.51 -17.26
N SER A 97 -0.76 -8.57 -18.00
CA SER A 97 -1.67 -9.70 -18.16
C SER A 97 -1.50 -10.67 -16.98
N VAL A 98 -2.62 -11.02 -16.33
CA VAL A 98 -2.73 -12.12 -15.36
C VAL A 98 -3.78 -13.08 -15.90
N ASP A 99 -3.41 -14.35 -16.11
CA ASP A 99 -4.30 -15.41 -16.60
C ASP A 99 -5.16 -14.97 -17.81
N PHE A 100 -4.50 -14.41 -18.83
CA PHE A 100 -5.10 -13.95 -20.10
C PHE A 100 -5.96 -12.68 -20.03
N ASN A 101 -6.09 -12.03 -18.87
CA ASN A 101 -6.77 -10.74 -18.72
C ASN A 101 -5.79 -9.61 -18.39
N GLU A 102 -5.87 -8.51 -19.12
CA GLU A 102 -5.09 -7.31 -18.82
C GLU A 102 -5.65 -6.59 -17.58
N THR A 103 -4.78 -6.33 -16.61
CA THR A 103 -5.09 -5.62 -15.37
C THR A 103 -4.05 -4.51 -15.15
N ALA A 104 -4.48 -3.41 -14.54
CA ALA A 104 -3.54 -2.42 -14.06
C ALA A 104 -2.78 -3.00 -12.86
N ALA A 105 -1.45 -2.96 -12.92
CA ALA A 105 -0.58 -3.45 -11.87
C ALA A 105 0.37 -2.33 -11.41
N MET A 106 0.44 -2.07 -10.11
CA MET A 106 1.42 -1.17 -9.53
C MET A 106 2.64 -1.96 -9.08
N VAL A 107 3.80 -1.62 -9.64
CA VAL A 107 5.09 -2.22 -9.29
C VAL A 107 5.84 -1.25 -8.40
N TYR A 108 6.27 -1.71 -7.23
CA TYR A 108 7.07 -0.91 -6.31
C TYR A 108 8.50 -0.76 -6.87
N ASP A 109 9.00 0.48 -6.92
CA ASP A 109 10.30 0.75 -7.58
C ASP A 109 11.48 0.14 -6.80
N ARG A 110 11.36 0.07 -5.47
CA ARG A 110 12.45 -0.30 -4.54
C ARG A 110 12.17 -1.57 -3.74
N GLN A 111 11.06 -2.27 -4.03
CA GLN A 111 10.69 -3.51 -3.36
C GLN A 111 10.14 -4.53 -4.36
N PRO A 112 10.35 -5.84 -4.13
CA PRO A 112 9.86 -6.88 -5.01
C PRO A 112 8.36 -7.18 -4.78
N ILE A 113 7.53 -6.13 -4.84
CA ILE A 113 6.10 -6.15 -4.58
C ILE A 113 5.35 -5.67 -5.82
N VAL A 114 4.29 -6.39 -6.18
CA VAL A 114 3.38 -6.01 -7.26
C VAL A 114 1.95 -6.09 -6.75
N ASP A 115 1.21 -5.00 -6.92
CA ASP A 115 -0.23 -4.93 -6.63
C ASP A 115 -1.01 -5.02 -7.94
N TYR A 116 -1.81 -6.05 -8.13
CA TYR A 116 -2.73 -6.19 -9.27
C TYR A 116 -4.09 -5.64 -8.90
N PHE A 117 -4.71 -4.86 -9.80
CA PHE A 117 -5.99 -4.19 -9.53
C PHE A 117 -7.12 -4.66 -10.42
N ARG A 118 -8.26 -4.94 -9.82
CA ARG A 118 -9.49 -5.23 -10.53
C ARG A 118 -10.58 -4.27 -10.12
N ARG A 119 -11.25 -3.65 -11.10
CA ARG A 119 -12.38 -2.76 -10.83
C ARG A 119 -13.53 -3.56 -10.24
N ILE A 120 -14.07 -3.10 -9.12
CA ILE A 120 -15.32 -3.58 -8.53
C ILE A 120 -16.46 -2.68 -9.06
N ASP A 121 -16.32 -1.37 -8.86
CA ASP A 121 -17.23 -0.34 -9.37
C ASP A 121 -16.47 0.95 -9.71
N ASP A 122 -17.16 2.07 -9.96
CA ASP A 122 -16.54 3.34 -10.35
C ASP A 122 -15.71 4.01 -9.24
N ASN A 123 -16.01 3.70 -7.97
CA ASN A 123 -15.34 4.25 -6.79
C ASN A 123 -14.55 3.20 -6.01
N GLU A 124 -14.51 1.95 -6.47
CA GLU A 124 -13.89 0.87 -5.75
C GLU A 124 -13.08 -0.09 -6.64
N VAL A 125 -11.87 -0.42 -6.18
CA VAL A 125 -11.04 -1.44 -6.81
C VAL A 125 -10.54 -2.47 -5.79
N ALA A 126 -10.56 -3.75 -6.18
CA ALA A 126 -9.86 -4.81 -5.47
C ALA A 126 -8.37 -4.77 -5.82
N GLY A 127 -7.53 -5.03 -4.83
CA GLY A 127 -6.09 -5.16 -4.96
C GLY A 127 -5.61 -6.53 -4.49
N MET A 128 -4.70 -7.13 -5.25
CA MET A 128 -3.99 -8.35 -4.88
C MET A 128 -2.50 -8.06 -4.89
N MET A 129 -1.90 -8.03 -3.70
CA MET A 129 -0.46 -7.84 -3.53
C MET A 129 0.25 -9.19 -3.57
N VAL A 130 1.27 -9.26 -4.42
CA VAL A 130 2.16 -10.42 -4.58
C VAL A 130 3.59 -9.98 -4.29
N VAL A 131 4.29 -10.75 -3.45
CA VAL A 131 5.71 -10.54 -3.16
C VAL A 131 6.51 -11.60 -3.92
N LYS A 132 7.52 -11.19 -4.69
CA LYS A 132 8.35 -12.15 -5.44
C LYS A 132 9.01 -13.13 -4.48
N GLY A 133 8.76 -14.43 -4.69
CA GLY A 133 9.31 -15.52 -3.87
C GLY A 133 8.54 -15.80 -2.58
N ASP A 134 7.30 -15.31 -2.47
CA ASP A 134 6.33 -15.72 -1.47
C ASP A 134 5.06 -16.14 -2.22
N ASP A 135 4.55 -17.34 -1.95
CA ASP A 135 3.35 -17.88 -2.61
C ASP A 135 2.05 -17.29 -2.02
N ARG A 136 2.17 -16.55 -0.91
CA ARG A 136 1.02 -15.92 -0.25
C ARG A 136 0.66 -14.62 -0.96
N CYS A 137 -0.64 -14.47 -1.23
CA CYS A 137 -1.22 -13.25 -1.74
C CYS A 137 -1.90 -12.50 -0.60
N TYR A 138 -1.73 -11.18 -0.56
CA TYR A 138 -2.47 -10.30 0.35
C TYR A 138 -3.54 -9.54 -0.43
N PHE A 139 -4.77 -9.60 0.04
CA PHE A 139 -5.90 -8.94 -0.60
C PHE A 139 -6.31 -7.68 0.15
N PHE A 140 -6.66 -6.65 -0.61
CA PHE A 140 -7.11 -5.37 -0.07
C PHE A 140 -8.12 -4.72 -1.01
N ARG A 141 -8.85 -3.73 -0.50
CA ARG A 141 -9.78 -2.91 -1.27
C ARG A 141 -9.29 -1.47 -1.22
N LEU A 142 -9.57 -0.73 -2.28
CA LEU A 142 -9.30 0.68 -2.37
C LEU A 142 -10.59 1.40 -2.72
N HIS A 143 -11.00 2.33 -1.86
CA HIS A 143 -12.13 3.22 -2.08
C HIS A 143 -11.63 4.60 -2.50
N ARG A 144 -12.21 5.15 -3.56
CA ARG A 144 -11.89 6.49 -4.04
C ARG A 144 -12.31 7.51 -2.98
N VAL A 145 -11.44 8.47 -2.74
CA VAL A 145 -11.70 9.57 -1.81
C VAL A 145 -12.08 10.79 -2.64
N ASP A 146 -13.32 11.25 -2.50
CA ASP A 146 -13.75 12.50 -3.11
C ASP A 146 -13.13 13.69 -2.36
N ASN A 147 -12.69 14.70 -3.11
CA ASN A 147 -11.98 15.90 -2.63
C ASN A 147 -12.81 16.79 -1.66
N ALA A 148 -13.94 16.32 -1.12
CA ALA A 148 -14.87 17.11 -0.32
C ALA A 148 -14.53 17.19 1.19
N GLY A 149 -13.34 16.76 1.61
CA GLY A 149 -12.98 16.75 3.03
C GLY A 149 -11.49 16.67 3.35
N TRP A 150 -10.63 17.11 2.41
CA TRP A 150 -9.18 17.20 2.57
C TRP A 150 -8.69 18.55 2.09
#